data_AF-A0A6L3B2J9-F1
#
_entry.id   AF-A0A6L3B2J9-F1
#
_cell.length_a   1.000
_cell.length_b   1.000
_cell.length_c   1.000
_cell.angle_alpha   90.00
_cell.angle_beta   90.00
_cell.angle_gamma   90.00
#
_symmetry.space_group_name_H-M   'P 1'
#
loop_
_entity.id
_entity.type
_entity.pdbx_description
1 polymer ?
#
loop_
_entity_poly.entity_id
_entity_poly.type
_entity_poly.pdbx_seq_one_letter_code
_entity_poly.pdbx_strand_id
1 'polypeptide(L)' 'MSDMTDGQRVAGFILLKDVDGKRHAVRPGAFQALSDADEDGDETIAQIGFSRQVRILRPLDEVLTWF' A
#
# COMPACT_ATOMS: atom_id res chain seq x y z
N MET A 1 -13.19 -0.44 1.64
CA MET A 1 -11.73 -0.24 1.71
C MET A 1 -11.09 -1.62 1.74
N SER A 2 -10.05 -1.87 0.94
CA SER A 2 -9.36 -3.17 0.95
C SER A 2 -8.11 -3.08 1.83
N ASP A 3 -7.88 -4.10 2.64
CA ASP A 3 -6.72 -4.18 3.53
C ASP A 3 -5.60 -5.01 2.87
N MET A 4 -4.39 -4.45 2.88
CA MET A 4 -3.16 -5.01 2.34
C MET A 4 -2.25 -5.37 3.51
N THR A 5 -1.72 -6.57 3.51
CA THR A 5 -0.88 -7.10 4.59
C THR A 5 0.60 -6.92 4.34
N ASP A 6 0.99 -6.76 3.07
CA ASP A 6 2.38 -6.72 2.66
C ASP A 6 2.53 -6.08 1.27
N GLY A 7 3.76 -5.64 0.97
CA GLY A 7 4.12 -5.02 -0.28
C GLY A 7 5.61 -5.14 -0.59
N GLN A 8 5.95 -5.19 -1.88
CA GLN A 8 7.35 -5.17 -2.32
C GLN A 8 7.51 -4.66 -3.74
N ARG A 9 8.67 -4.09 -4.03
CA ARG A 9 9.09 -3.73 -5.39
C ARG A 9 9.41 -4.99 -6.18
N VAL A 10 8.68 -5.22 -7.28
CA VAL A 10 8.98 -6.32 -8.21
C VAL A 10 9.01 -5.75 -9.63
N ALA A 11 10.22 -5.67 -10.20
CA ALA A 11 10.48 -5.05 -11.48
C ALA A 11 9.89 -3.62 -11.56
N GLY A 12 8.93 -3.39 -12.46
CA GLY A 12 8.28 -2.09 -12.65
C GLY A 12 7.00 -1.87 -11.84
N PHE A 13 6.72 -2.70 -10.83
CA PHE A 13 5.47 -2.70 -10.07
C PHE A 13 5.73 -2.72 -8.55
N ILE A 14 4.74 -2.28 -7.79
CA ILE A 14 4.56 -2.59 -6.38
C ILE A 14 3.57 -3.74 -6.32
N LEU A 15 4.00 -4.86 -5.77
CA LEU A 15 3.17 -6.03 -5.59
C LEU A 15 2.61 -6.03 -4.18
N LEU A 16 1.32 -5.79 -4.05
CA LEU A 16 0.61 -5.84 -2.77
C LEU A 16 -0.06 -7.20 -2.57
N LYS A 17 -0.18 -7.64 -1.32
CA LYS A 17 -0.93 -8.85 -0.94
C LYS A 17 -2.06 -8.48 0.02
N ASP A 18 -3.29 -8.84 -0.30
CA ASP A 18 -4.43 -8.59 0.59
C ASP A 18 -4.61 -9.68 1.66
N VAL A 19 -5.55 -9.46 2.58
CA VAL A 19 -5.90 -10.39 3.67
C VAL A 19 -6.44 -11.75 3.18
N ASP A 20 -6.99 -11.81 1.96
CA ASP A 20 -7.41 -13.06 1.31
C ASP A 20 -6.23 -13.80 0.66
N GLY A 21 -5.04 -13.21 0.66
CA GLY A 21 -3.85 -13.72 -0.01
C GLY A 21 -3.79 -13.45 -1.52
N LYS A 22 -4.71 -12.66 -2.08
CA LYS A 22 -4.66 -12.25 -3.49
C LYS A 22 -3.59 -11.20 -3.70
N ARG A 23 -2.97 -11.25 -4.89
CA ARG A 23 -1.86 -10.39 -5.27
C ARG A 23 -2.34 -9.30 -6.22
N HIS A 24 -1.96 -8.05 -5.94
CA HIS A 24 -2.31 -6.87 -6.71
C HIS A 24 -1.03 -6.22 -7.22
N ALA A 25 -0.80 -6.24 -8.52
CA ALA A 25 0.33 -5.54 -9.13
C ALA A 25 -0.08 -4.12 -9.51
N VAL A 26 0.57 -3.12 -8.93
CA VAL A 26 0.23 -1.71 -9.12
C VAL A 26 1.47 -0.97 -9.61
N ARG A 27 1.30 -0.03 -10.54
CA ARG A 27 2.42 0.84 -10.94
C ARG A 27 2.78 1.77 -9.78
N PRO A 28 4.07 2.00 -9.46
CA PRO A 28 4.44 2.94 -8.40
C PRO A 28 3.86 4.33 -8.64
N GLY A 29 3.85 4.82 -9.89
CA GLY A 29 3.23 6.11 -10.23
C GLY A 29 1.70 6.15 -10.15
N ALA A 30 1.03 5.04 -9.83
CA ALA A 30 -0.40 5.04 -9.52
C ALA A 30 -0.68 5.41 -8.06
N PHE A 31 0.32 5.37 -7.17
CA PHE A 31 0.18 5.85 -5.80
C PHE A 31 0.27 7.37 -5.81
N GLN A 32 -0.82 8.03 -5.42
CA GLN A 32 -0.94 9.50 -5.45
C GLN A 32 -0.60 10.11 -4.09
N ALA A 33 -0.87 9.40 -3.00
CA ALA A 33 -0.59 9.82 -1.64
C ALA A 33 -0.45 8.61 -0.71
N LEU A 34 0.34 8.80 0.35
CA LEU A 34 0.50 7.91 1.49
C LEU A 34 0.38 8.73 2.77
N SER A 35 -0.28 8.22 3.79
CA SER A 35 -0.37 8.83 5.12
C SER A 35 -0.52 7.76 6.19
N ASP A 36 -0.15 8.06 7.43
CA ASP A 36 -0.54 7.21 8.57
C ASP A 36 -2.06 7.06 8.63
N ALA A 37 -2.52 5.89 9.05
CA ALA A 37 -3.95 5.57 9.18
C ALA A 37 -4.49 5.87 10.59
N ASP A 38 -3.62 5.88 11.59
CA ASP A 38 -3.94 6.03 13.02
C ASP A 38 -2.83 6.81 13.76
N GLU A 39 -3.01 6.98 15.07
CA GLU A 39 -2.04 7.65 15.95
C GLU A 39 -0.88 6.74 16.39
N ASP A 40 -1.06 5.42 16.27
CA ASP A 40 -0.06 4.42 16.67
C ASP A 40 1.03 4.27 15.59
N GLY A 41 0.73 4.66 14.34
CA GLY A 41 1.67 4.71 13.22
C GLY A 41 2.04 3.33 12.67
N ASP A 42 1.21 2.31 12.92
CA ASP A 42 1.44 0.94 12.48
C ASP A 42 0.68 0.57 11.20
N GLU A 43 -0.23 1.43 10.76
CA GLU A 43 -0.99 1.30 9.52
C GLU A 43 -0.84 2.52 8.59
N THR A 44 -0.89 2.28 7.28
CA THR A 44 -0.78 3.31 6.23
C THR A 44 -2.01 3.33 5.34
N ILE A 45 -2.54 4.52 5.05
CA ILE A 45 -3.53 4.73 3.99
C ILE A 45 -2.82 5.11 2.69
N ALA A 46 -3.14 4.38 1.62
CA ALA A 46 -2.63 4.65 0.28
C ALA A 46 -3.76 4.98 -0.70
N GLN A 47 -3.60 6.10 -1.42
CA GLN A 47 -4.47 6.48 -2.54
C GLN A 47 -3.89 5.94 -3.85
N ILE A 48 -4.57 4.97 -4.47
CA ILE A 48 -4.18 4.34 -5.73
C ILE A 48 -5.14 4.79 -6.84
N GLY A 49 -4.61 5.53 -7.82
CA GLY A 49 -5.44 6.19 -8.81
C GLY A 49 -6.44 7.16 -8.17
N PHE A 50 -7.50 7.53 -8.90
CA PHE A 50 -8.43 8.57 -8.45
C PHE A 50 -9.57 8.08 -7.56
N SER A 51 -9.80 6.77 -7.44
CA SER A 51 -11.01 6.23 -6.80
C SER A 51 -10.76 5.11 -5.81
N ARG A 52 -9.53 4.62 -5.66
CA ARG A 52 -9.22 3.48 -4.80
C ARG A 52 -8.33 3.91 -3.65
N GLN A 53 -8.88 3.84 -2.45
CA GLN A 53 -8.12 3.93 -1.21
C GLN A 53 -7.95 2.52 -0.64
N VAL A 54 -6.73 2.19 -0.22
CA VAL A 54 -6.41 0.94 0.47
C VAL A 54 -5.73 1.25 1.79
N ARG A 55 -5.95 0.36 2.76
CA ARG A 55 -5.24 0.39 4.03
C ARG A 55 -4.15 -0.67 3.96
N ILE A 56 -2.96 -0.34 4.39
CA ILE A 56 -1.80 -1.21 4.40
C ILE A 56 -1.43 -1.40 5.86
N LEU A 57 -1.44 -2.64 6.33
CA LEU A 57 -1.18 -3.02 7.72
C LEU A 57 0.32 -3.05 8.01
N ARG A 58 0.99 -1.94 7.64
CA ARG A 58 2.41 -1.66 7.80
C ARG A 58 2.63 -0.17 8.07
N PRO A 59 3.65 0.17 8.89
CA PRO A 59 4.05 1.56 9.13
C PRO A 59 4.42 2.30 7.85
N LEU A 60 4.18 3.61 7.81
CA LEU A 60 4.46 4.45 6.63
C LEU A 60 5.94 4.39 6.21
N ASP A 61 6.86 4.43 7.17
CA ASP A 61 8.30 4.31 6.90
C ASP A 61 8.67 3.01 6.20
N GLU A 62 8.02 1.90 6.54
CA GLU A 62 8.22 0.62 5.87
C GLU A 62 7.67 0.67 4.44
N VAL A 63 6.46 1.18 4.26
CA VAL A 63 5.79 1.29 2.95
C VAL A 63 6.61 2.15 1.98
N LEU A 64 7.24 3.22 2.47
CA LEU A 64 8.08 4.10 1.66
C LEU A 64 9.30 3.38 1.08
N THR A 65 9.80 2.31 1.71
CA THR A 65 10.94 1.52 1.19
C THR A 65 10.60 0.71 -0.06
N TRP A 66 9.31 0.60 -0.43
CA TRP A 66 8.88 -0.20 -1.58
C TRP A 66 9.04 0.52 -2.92
N PHE A 67 9.32 1.83 -2.92
CA PHE A 67 9.37 2.68 -4.11
C PHE A 67 10.79 2.82 -4.67
#